data_AF-A0ABC8V0Y2-F1
#
_entry.id   AF-A0ABC8V0Y2-F1
#
_cell.length_a   1.000
_cell.length_b   1.000
_cell.length_c   1.000
_cell.angle_alpha   90.00
_cell.angle_beta   90.00
_cell.angle_gamma   90.00
#
_symmetry.space_group_name_H-M   'P 1'
#
loop_
_entity.id
_entity.type
_entity.pdbx_description
1 polymer ?
#
loop_
_entity_poly.entity_id
_entity_poly.type
_entity_poly.pdbx_seq_one_letter_code
_entity_poly.pdbx_strand_id
1 'polypeptide(L)'
;RDIGVNLPILLRSIVTELPLDGSTMLRIGMTNPPYILEHLKGIADVLCHPCVYSFLHVPVQSGSDAVLSAMNREYTVNEFRMVVDTLTELVPGMQIATDIICGFP
;
A
#
# COMPACT_ATOMS: atom_id res chain seq x y z
N ARG A 1 2.92 -21.04 -0.39
CA ARG A 1 4.39 -21.20 -0.55
C ARG A 1 4.70 -20.83 -1.99
N ASP A 2 5.49 -19.77 -2.17
CA ASP A 2 5.44 -18.85 -3.32
C ASP A 2 6.20 -19.36 -4.56
N ILE A 3 5.77 -18.94 -5.75
CA ILE A 3 6.31 -19.30 -7.08
C ILE A 3 7.60 -18.52 -7.43
N GLY A 4 8.25 -17.90 -6.44
CA GLY A 4 9.50 -17.15 -6.60
C GLY A 4 9.34 -15.72 -7.15
N VAL A 5 8.11 -15.19 -7.18
CA VAL A 5 7.82 -13.80 -7.59
C VAL A 5 6.94 -13.11 -6.55
N ASN A 6 7.03 -11.79 -6.44
CA ASN A 6 6.20 -10.98 -5.53
C ASN A 6 5.65 -9.74 -6.25
N LEU A 7 4.71 -9.03 -5.61
CA LEU A 7 4.06 -7.87 -6.21
C LEU A 7 5.06 -6.77 -6.65
N PRO A 8 6.09 -6.40 -5.86
CA PRO A 8 7.10 -5.47 -6.34
C PRO A 8 7.81 -5.89 -7.63
N ILE A 9 8.11 -7.18 -7.82
CA ILE A 9 8.72 -7.70 -9.06
C ILE A 9 7.76 -7.53 -10.24
N LEU A 10 6.48 -7.90 -10.06
CA LEU A 10 5.46 -7.73 -11.09
C LEU A 10 5.30 -6.26 -11.48
N LEU A 11 5.17 -5.38 -10.48
CA LEU A 11 4.98 -3.95 -10.72
C LEU A 11 6.18 -3.31 -11.43
N ARG A 12 7.41 -3.66 -11.05
CA ARG A 12 8.62 -3.21 -11.75
C ARG A 12 8.65 -3.66 -13.21
N SER A 13 8.18 -4.88 -13.48
CA SER A 13 8.08 -5.39 -14.85
C SER A 13 7.03 -4.61 -15.64
N ILE A 14 5.88 -4.28 -15.04
CA ILE A 14 4.83 -3.48 -15.69
C ILE A 14 5.33 -2.06 -16.01
N VAL A 15 5.95 -1.36 -15.06
CA VAL A 15 6.39 0.04 -15.30
C VAL A 15 7.49 0.14 -16.35
N THR A 16 8.28 -0.91 -16.55
CA THR A 16 9.30 -1.00 -17.61
C THR A 16 8.66 -0.98 -19.01
N GLU A 17 7.44 -1.47 -19.14
CA GLU A 17 6.69 -1.53 -20.40
C GLU A 17 5.80 -0.29 -20.62
N LEU A 18 5.72 0.64 -19.66
CA LEU A 18 4.89 1.84 -19.78
C LEU A 18 5.57 2.91 -20.66
N PRO A 19 4.80 3.62 -21.50
CA PRO A 19 5.34 4.74 -22.27
C PRO A 19 5.72 5.90 -21.33
N LEU A 20 6.94 6.43 -21.49
CA LEU A 20 7.51 7.48 -20.63
C LEU A 20 6.92 8.88 -20.86
N ASP A 21 6.05 9.03 -21.86
CA ASP A 21 5.39 10.30 -22.19
C ASP A 21 4.20 10.63 -21.26
N GLY A 22 3.89 9.75 -20.30
CA GLY A 22 2.79 9.92 -19.36
C GLY A 22 1.40 9.76 -19.98
N SER A 23 1.32 9.25 -21.22
CA SER A 23 0.05 8.95 -21.89
C SER A 23 -0.73 7.82 -21.22
N THR A 24 -0.02 6.94 -20.51
CA THR A 24 -0.57 5.83 -19.74
C THR A 24 -0.06 5.88 -18.31
N MET A 25 -0.98 5.83 -17.35
CA MET A 25 -0.68 5.88 -15.93
C MET A 25 -1.11 4.59 -15.24
N LEU A 26 -0.26 4.07 -14.34
CA LEU A 26 -0.57 2.93 -13.48
C LEU A 26 -1.04 3.42 -12.11
N ARG A 27 -2.19 2.91 -11.65
CA ARG A 27 -2.67 3.10 -10.29
C ARG A 27 -2.62 1.77 -9.56
N ILE A 28 -1.90 1.73 -8.44
CA ILE A 28 -1.99 0.61 -7.50
C ILE A 28 -3.32 0.75 -6.73
N GLY A 29 -4.09 -0.33 -6.69
CA GLY A 29 -5.41 -0.37 -6.05
C GLY A 29 -5.32 -0.41 -4.52
N MET A 30 -6.03 -1.38 -3.92
CA MET A 30 -6.07 -1.61 -2.49
C MET A 30 -5.07 -2.69 -2.07
N THR A 31 -4.46 -2.51 -0.90
CA THR A 31 -3.64 -3.54 -0.24
C THR A 31 -4.05 -3.70 1.23
N ASN A 32 -3.74 -4.84 1.84
CA ASN A 32 -3.83 -5.02 3.29
C ASN A 32 -2.48 -4.65 3.97
N PRO A 33 -2.51 -4.13 5.22
CA PRO A 33 -1.29 -3.74 5.95
C PRO A 33 -0.21 -4.83 6.09
N PRO A 34 -0.51 -6.10 6.46
CA PRO A 34 0.51 -7.13 6.66
C PRO A 34 1.36 -7.38 5.41
N TYR A 35 0.71 -7.45 4.25
CA TYR A 35 1.39 -7.73 2.99
C TYR A 35 2.32 -6.58 2.58
N ILE A 36 1.85 -5.34 2.70
CA ILE A 36 2.67 -4.20 2.27
C ILE A 36 3.85 -3.97 3.21
N LEU A 37 3.73 -4.25 4.51
CA LEU A 37 4.82 -4.11 5.48
C LEU A 37 6.08 -4.86 5.05
N GLU A 38 5.93 -6.08 4.53
CA GLU A 38 7.05 -6.90 4.06
C GLU A 38 7.72 -6.34 2.80
N HIS A 39 7.05 -5.43 2.09
CA HIS A 39 7.45 -4.96 0.76
C HIS A 39 7.50 -3.43 0.63
N LEU A 40 7.43 -2.69 1.74
CA LEU A 40 7.28 -1.23 1.77
C LEU A 40 8.25 -0.50 0.85
N LYS A 41 9.55 -0.80 0.95
CA LYS A 41 10.58 -0.14 0.12
C LYS A 41 10.40 -0.44 -1.37
N GLY A 42 10.05 -1.68 -1.71
CA GLY A 42 9.84 -2.07 -3.10
C GLY A 42 8.58 -1.46 -3.70
N ILE A 43 7.53 -1.27 -2.89
CA ILE A 43 6.31 -0.57 -3.31
C ILE A 43 6.56 0.93 -3.42
N ALA A 44 7.28 1.54 -2.46
CA ALA A 44 7.63 2.96 -2.49
C ALA A 44 8.44 3.32 -3.74
N ASP A 45 9.43 2.50 -4.10
CA ASP A 45 10.23 2.66 -5.33
C ASP A 45 9.34 2.71 -6.59
N VAL A 46 8.38 1.78 -6.71
CA VAL A 46 7.42 1.77 -7.82
C VAL A 46 6.53 3.02 -7.81
N LEU A 47 6.04 3.42 -6.64
CA LEU A 47 5.16 4.58 -6.49
C LEU A 47 5.85 5.92 -6.83
N CYS A 48 7.18 5.97 -6.83
CA CYS A 48 7.96 7.13 -7.26
C CYS A 48 8.11 7.24 -8.79
N HIS A 49 7.69 6.24 -9.56
CA HIS A 49 7.82 6.25 -11.01
C HIS A 49 6.90 7.32 -11.63
N PRO A 50 7.35 8.11 -12.63
CA PRO A 50 6.57 9.22 -13.20
C PRO A 50 5.24 8.80 -13.83
N CYS A 51 5.15 7.55 -14.31
CA CYS A 51 3.93 6.97 -14.87
C CYS A 51 3.09 6.19 -13.83
N VAL A 52 3.36 6.36 -12.54
CA VAL A 52 2.61 5.73 -11.45
C VAL A 52 2.01 6.82 -10.58
N TYR A 53 0.75 6.65 -10.18
CA TYR A 53 0.14 7.57 -9.22
C TYR A 53 0.78 7.38 -7.83
N SER A 54 1.23 8.48 -7.21
CA SER A 54 1.60 8.53 -5.78
C SER A 54 0.37 8.37 -4.87
N PHE A 55 -0.32 7.24 -4.99
CA PHE A 55 -1.57 6.93 -4.32
C PHE A 55 -1.58 5.48 -3.86
N LEU A 56 -2.12 5.23 -2.66
CA LEU A 56 -2.41 3.87 -2.21
C LEU A 56 -3.63 3.83 -1.27
N HIS A 57 -4.47 2.82 -1.45
CA HIS A 57 -5.58 2.55 -0.54
C HIS A 57 -5.17 1.47 0.46
N VAL A 58 -5.06 1.86 1.73
CA VAL A 58 -4.67 1.00 2.86
C VAL A 58 -5.78 1.08 3.92
N PRO A 59 -6.69 0.10 4.00
CA PRO A 59 -7.79 0.12 4.95
C PRO A 59 -7.30 -0.15 6.38
N VAL A 60 -7.45 0.82 7.29
CA VAL A 60 -7.16 0.62 8.73
C VAL A 60 -8.34 -0.03 9.43
N GLN A 61 -9.57 0.26 9.01
CA GLN A 61 -10.85 -0.26 9.51
C GLN A 61 -11.22 0.20 10.92
N SER A 62 -10.27 0.26 11.87
CA SER A 62 -10.50 0.78 13.22
C SER A 62 -9.22 1.36 13.83
N GLY A 63 -9.38 2.37 14.70
CA GLY A 63 -8.30 2.96 15.49
C GLY A 63 -8.04 2.28 16.83
N SER A 64 -8.60 1.08 17.07
CA SER A 64 -8.45 0.33 18.32
C SER A 64 -7.97 -1.09 18.04
N ASP A 65 -6.81 -1.48 18.61
CA ASP A 65 -6.26 -2.83 18.46
C ASP A 65 -7.22 -3.91 18.97
N ALA A 66 -7.99 -3.62 20.03
CA ALA A 66 -9.01 -4.53 20.54
C ALA A 66 -10.12 -4.77 19.51
N VAL A 67 -10.55 -3.71 18.80
CA VAL A 67 -11.56 -3.82 17.73
C VAL A 67 -10.98 -4.48 16.49
N LEU A 68 -9.74 -4.18 16.11
CA LEU A 68 -9.05 -4.83 15.00
C LEU A 68 -8.92 -6.34 15.23
N SER A 69 -8.54 -6.74 16.44
CA SER A 69 -8.49 -8.15 16.84
C SER A 69 -9.88 -8.79 16.79
N ALA A 70 -10.93 -8.11 17.25
CA ALA A 70 -12.31 -8.61 17.18
C ALA A 70 -12.83 -8.72 15.73
N MET A 71 -12.35 -7.85 14.83
CA MET A 71 -12.57 -7.93 13.37
C MET A 71 -11.72 -9.02 12.67
N ASN A 72 -10.93 -9.80 13.42
CA ASN A 72 -9.98 -10.78 12.90
C ASN A 72 -8.96 -10.17 11.91
N ARG A 73 -8.46 -8.97 12.22
CA ARG A 73 -7.35 -8.33 11.49
C ARG A 73 -6.02 -8.80 12.06
N GLU A 74 -5.11 -9.17 11.17
CA GLU A 74 -3.76 -9.64 11.49
C GLU A 74 -2.75 -8.49 11.55
N TYR A 75 -3.18 -7.30 11.99
CA TYR A 75 -2.36 -6.10 12.12
C TYR A 75 -2.88 -5.18 13.22
N THR A 76 -2.01 -4.32 13.71
CA THR A 76 -2.24 -3.30 14.72
C THR A 76 -2.35 -1.90 14.12
N VAL A 77 -2.87 -0.96 14.90
CA VAL A 77 -2.86 0.48 14.56
C VAL A 77 -1.44 0.98 14.35
N ASN A 78 -0.47 0.48 15.13
CA ASN A 78 0.93 0.86 15.00
C ASN A 78 1.53 0.38 13.66
N GLU A 79 1.21 -0.85 13.25
CA GLU A 79 1.60 -1.39 11.95
C GLU A 79 1.02 -0.61 10.77
N PHE A 80 -0.24 -0.19 10.88
CA PHE A 80 -0.82 0.73 9.90
C PHE A 80 -0.06 2.07 9.85
N ARG A 81 0.27 2.66 11.01
CA ARG A 81 1.05 3.91 11.06
C ARG A 81 2.42 3.74 10.42
N MET A 82 3.14 2.64 10.69
CA MET A 82 4.42 2.35 10.05
C MET A 82 4.33 2.35 8.53
N VAL A 83 3.25 1.78 7.95
CA VAL A 83 3.00 1.83 6.51
C VAL A 83 2.84 3.27 6.03
N VAL A 84 1.96 4.04 6.67
CA VAL A 84 1.67 5.43 6.28
C VAL A 84 2.90 6.32 6.39
N ASP A 85 3.62 6.25 7.51
CA ASP A 85 4.80 7.07 7.78
C ASP A 85 5.89 6.76 6.76
N THR A 86 6.18 5.47 6.53
CA THR A 86 7.20 5.06 5.56
C THR A 86 6.87 5.50 4.14
N LEU A 87 5.61 5.34 3.69
CA LEU A 87 5.21 5.74 2.34
C LEU A 87 5.22 7.26 2.18
N THR A 88 4.79 8.01 3.19
CA THR A 88 4.78 9.48 3.16
C THR A 88 6.20 10.06 3.17
N GLU A 89 7.14 9.39 3.86
CA GLU A 89 8.56 9.78 3.86
C GLU A 89 9.23 9.50 2.51
N LEU A 90 8.98 8.33 1.93
CA LEU A 90 9.72 7.85 0.74
C LEU A 90 9.11 8.28 -0.59
N VAL A 91 7.80 8.57 -0.65
CA VAL A 91 7.09 8.87 -1.89
C VAL A 91 6.62 10.33 -1.89
N PRO A 92 7.25 11.21 -2.69
CA PRO A 92 6.82 12.61 -2.79
C PRO A 92 5.36 12.74 -3.24
N GLY A 93 4.58 13.51 -2.48
CA GLY A 93 3.17 13.78 -2.79
C GLY A 93 2.23 12.60 -2.52
N MET A 94 2.65 11.62 -1.69
CA MET A 94 1.86 10.44 -1.37
C MET A 94 0.44 10.78 -0.89
N GLN A 95 -0.55 10.11 -1.48
CA GLN A 95 -1.95 10.15 -1.05
C GLN A 95 -2.37 8.79 -0.52
N ILE A 96 -2.84 8.75 0.73
CA ILE A 96 -3.35 7.53 1.35
C ILE A 96 -4.88 7.63 1.45
N ALA A 97 -5.57 6.66 0.86
CA ALA A 97 -6.98 6.42 1.15
C ALA A 97 -7.10 5.33 2.21
N THR A 98 -8.12 5.42 3.07
CA THR A 98 -8.40 4.41 4.08
C THR A 98 -9.90 4.29 4.35
N ASP A 99 -10.32 3.12 4.82
CA ASP A 99 -11.70 2.85 5.21
C ASP A 99 -11.78 2.76 6.73
N ILE A 100 -12.89 3.25 7.30
CA ILE A 100 -13.18 3.22 8.73
C ILE A 100 -14.57 2.60 8.94
N ILE A 101 -14.67 1.63 9.84
CA ILE A 101 -15.92 1.01 10.27
C ILE A 101 -16.24 1.51 11.68
N CYS A 102 -17.31 2.29 11.78
CA CYS A 102 -17.82 2.77 13.07
C CYS A 102 -18.90 1.81 13.61
N GLY A 103 -19.00 1.71 14.94
CA GLY A 103 -20.08 0.94 15.59
C GLY A 103 -19.92 -0.59 15.46
N PHE A 104 -18.70 -1.09 15.33
CA PHE A 104 -18.44 -2.53 15.36
C PHE A 104 -18.85 -3.13 16.74
N PRO A 105 -19.67 -4.20 16.76
CA PRO A 105 -20.26 -4.76 17.97
C PRO A 105 -19.26 -5.51 18.87
#